data_AF-A0A520BQA6-F1
#
_entry.id   AF-A0A520BQA6-F1
#
_cell.length_a   1.000
_cell.length_b   1.000
_cell.length_c   1.000
_cell.angle_alpha   90.00
_cell.angle_beta   90.00
_cell.angle_gamma   90.00
#
_symmetry.space_group_name_H-M   'P 1'
#
loop_
_entity.id
_entity.type
_entity.pdbx_description
1 polymer ?
#
loop_
_entity_poly.entity_id
_entity_poly.type
_entity_poly.pdbx_seq_one_letter_code
_entity_poly.pdbx_strand_id
1 'polypeptide(L)'
;ATDLNASCSWIQYWVELDKPEDATVYRDYLVHYSEAQRTAGRFTRPTNVKLRNVMAWLDARRVLPADVRLQTWLAFGFLIVCVVNMVGLLLAKTLRRAGEIGVRRALGATRGDIFKQFVVEAGLLGLLGAVLGLLFANAGLWLVRHSPNDYARLAELDASMLALTLGLALLASLCAGLLPAWRAALVTPAVQLKVQ
;
A
#
# COMPACT_ATOMS: atom_id res chain seq x y z
N ALA A 1 1.70 28.91 -52.92
CA ALA A 1 3.00 28.44 -52.43
C ALA A 1 2.79 27.89 -51.03
N THR A 2 3.02 26.59 -50.87
CA THR A 2 2.86 25.80 -49.65
C THR A 2 4.04 26.07 -48.72
N ASP A 3 3.86 26.94 -47.73
CA ASP A 3 4.82 27.04 -46.63
C ASP A 3 4.68 25.82 -45.71
N LEU A 4 5.45 24.78 -46.02
CA LEU A 4 5.65 23.54 -45.27
C LEU A 4 6.53 23.73 -44.02
N ASN A 5 6.56 24.93 -43.45
CA ASN A 5 7.25 25.23 -42.19
C ASN A 5 6.32 25.05 -40.98
N ALA A 6 5.59 23.92 -40.92
CA ALA A 6 4.99 23.51 -39.67
C ALA A 6 6.12 23.09 -38.72
N SER A 7 6.55 24.04 -37.89
CA SER A 7 7.53 23.85 -36.82
C SER A 7 7.20 22.59 -36.04
N CYS A 8 8.14 21.65 -36.05
CA CYS A 8 8.12 20.34 -35.41
C CYS A 8 7.43 20.34 -34.03
N SER A 9 6.14 20.02 -33.97
CA SER A 9 5.42 19.87 -32.70
C SER A 9 5.22 18.39 -32.40
N TRP A 10 5.89 17.88 -31.37
CA TRP A 10 5.52 16.61 -30.76
C TRP A 10 4.19 16.80 -30.05
N ILE A 11 3.11 16.26 -30.62
CA ILE A 11 1.79 16.32 -30.00
C ILE A 11 1.67 15.12 -29.06
N GLN A 12 1.63 15.40 -27.76
CA GLN A 12 1.30 14.41 -26.74
C GLN A 12 -0.09 14.75 -26.20
N TYR A 13 -1.04 13.84 -26.37
CA TYR A 13 -2.40 13.99 -25.86
C TYR A 13 -2.84 12.71 -25.16
N TRP A 14 -3.84 12.83 -24.31
CA TRP A 14 -4.50 11.72 -23.65
C TRP A 14 -5.79 11.39 -24.39
N VAL A 15 -6.07 10.10 -24.51
CA VAL A 15 -7.34 9.58 -25.02
C VAL A 15 -7.87 8.61 -23.97
N GLU A 16 -9.14 8.74 -23.64
CA GLU A 16 -9.85 7.76 -22.82
C GLU A 16 -10.52 6.74 -23.75
N LEU A 17 -10.35 5.47 -23.45
CA LEU A 17 -10.87 4.35 -24.23
C LEU A 17 -11.68 3.47 -23.29
N ASP A 18 -12.87 3.06 -23.71
CA ASP A 18 -13.80 2.29 -22.89
C ASP A 18 -13.26 0.89 -22.55
N LYS A 19 -12.51 0.29 -23.49
CA LYS A 19 -11.94 -1.04 -23.32
C LYS A 19 -10.46 -1.11 -23.66
N PRO A 20 -9.71 -2.04 -23.03
CA PRO A 20 -8.29 -2.22 -23.33
C PRO A 20 -8.03 -2.73 -24.75
N GLU A 21 -8.98 -3.44 -25.36
CA GLU A 21 -8.90 -3.89 -26.76
C GLU A 21 -8.94 -2.74 -27.77
N ASP A 22 -9.59 -1.62 -27.43
CA ASP A 22 -9.69 -0.46 -28.31
C ASP A 22 -8.34 0.26 -28.47
N ALA A 23 -7.40 0.04 -27.54
CA ALA A 23 -6.07 0.66 -27.58
C ALA A 23 -5.25 0.20 -28.79
N THR A 24 -5.35 -1.06 -29.19
CA THR A 24 -4.64 -1.58 -30.38
C THR A 24 -5.30 -1.05 -31.66
N VAL A 25 -6.63 -1.08 -31.72
CA VAL A 25 -7.40 -0.53 -32.85
C VAL A 25 -7.09 0.95 -33.05
N TYR A 26 -7.09 1.73 -31.97
CA TYR A 26 -6.78 3.16 -32.00
C TYR A 26 -5.33 3.42 -32.41
N ARG A 27 -4.38 2.62 -31.90
CA ARG A 27 -2.97 2.69 -32.31
C ARG A 27 -2.82 2.45 -33.81
N ASP A 28 -3.48 1.43 -34.35
CA ASP A 28 -3.37 1.08 -35.77
C ASP A 28 -4.05 2.14 -36.66
N TYR A 29 -5.17 2.71 -36.21
CA TYR A 29 -5.77 3.90 -36.83
C TYR A 29 -4.78 5.06 -36.93
N LEU A 30 -4.07 5.39 -35.84
CA LEU A 30 -3.08 6.47 -35.82
C LEU A 30 -1.89 6.19 -36.74
N VAL A 31 -1.45 4.94 -36.83
CA VAL A 31 -0.38 4.52 -37.74
C VAL A 31 -0.81 4.73 -39.19
N HIS A 32 -1.97 4.21 -39.57
CA HIS A 32 -2.51 4.35 -40.93
C HIS A 32 -2.77 5.82 -41.29
N TYR A 33 -3.30 6.62 -40.35
CA TYR A 33 -3.50 8.05 -40.55
C TYR A 33 -2.17 8.77 -40.82
N SER A 34 -1.14 8.50 -40.00
CA SER A 34 0.20 9.07 -40.16
C SER A 34 0.82 8.70 -41.52
N GLU A 35 0.67 7.45 -41.95
CA GLU A 35 1.17 6.99 -43.24
C GLU A 35 0.44 7.64 -44.41
N ALA A 36 -0.89 7.76 -44.36
CA ALA A 36 -1.69 8.43 -45.38
C ALA A 36 -1.33 9.92 -45.52
N GLN A 37 -1.05 10.61 -44.42
CA GLN A 37 -0.59 12.01 -44.47
C GLN A 37 0.85 12.13 -45.00
N ARG A 38 1.68 11.11 -44.76
CA ARG A 38 3.05 11.04 -45.31
C ARG A 38 3.03 10.81 -46.82
N THR A 39 2.20 9.90 -47.34
CA THR A 39 2.06 9.69 -48.79
C THR A 39 1.49 10.92 -49.50
N ALA A 40 0.64 11.70 -48.81
CA ALA A 40 0.17 13.00 -49.27
C ALA A 40 1.23 14.13 -49.17
N GLY A 41 2.46 13.84 -48.75
CA GLY A 41 3.57 14.81 -48.67
C GLY A 41 3.50 15.79 -47.51
N ARG A 42 2.55 15.63 -46.57
CA ARG A 42 2.37 16.54 -45.43
C ARG A 42 3.32 16.25 -44.27
N PHE A 43 3.68 14.99 -44.07
CA PHE A 43 4.66 14.56 -43.06
C PHE A 43 5.92 14.03 -43.71
N THR A 44 7.09 14.46 -43.23
CA THR A 44 8.40 14.05 -43.77
C THR A 44 9.08 12.97 -42.93
N ARG A 45 8.66 12.80 -41.67
CA ARG A 45 9.27 11.86 -40.71
C ARG A 45 8.61 10.48 -40.75
N PRO A 46 9.34 9.40 -40.37
CA PRO A 46 8.75 8.09 -40.22
C PRO A 46 7.69 8.07 -39.10
N THR A 47 6.65 7.26 -39.30
CA THR A 47 5.55 7.08 -38.35
C THR A 47 6.11 6.59 -37.02
N ASN A 48 5.81 7.31 -35.93
CA ASN A 48 6.31 7.02 -34.58
C ASN A 48 5.18 7.14 -33.56
N VAL A 49 4.13 6.36 -33.76
CA VAL A 49 2.98 6.30 -32.85
C VAL A 49 3.35 5.45 -31.65
N LYS A 50 3.32 6.04 -30.46
CA LYS A 50 3.51 5.35 -29.18
C LYS A 50 2.27 5.57 -28.32
N LEU A 51 1.44 4.53 -28.20
CA LEU A 51 0.35 4.53 -27.23
C LEU A 51 0.90 3.92 -25.93
N ARG A 52 0.98 4.75 -24.88
CA ARG A 52 1.42 4.32 -23.56
C ARG A 52 0.25 4.49 -22.61
N ASN A 53 -0.05 3.46 -21.83
CA ASN A 53 -0.91 3.63 -20.66
C ASN A 53 -0.18 4.49 -19.61
N VAL A 54 -0.91 4.93 -18.58
CA VAL A 54 -0.37 5.82 -17.54
C VAL A 54 0.89 5.25 -16.91
N MET A 55 0.91 3.96 -16.58
CA MET A 55 2.07 3.30 -15.96
C MET A 55 3.29 3.25 -16.90
N ALA A 56 3.09 2.85 -18.16
CA ALA A 56 4.16 2.81 -19.16
C ALA A 56 4.68 4.21 -19.51
N TRP A 57 3.84 5.24 -19.39
CA TRP A 57 4.26 6.63 -19.54
C TRP A 57 5.13 7.10 -18.38
N LEU A 58 4.75 6.77 -17.14
CA LEU A 58 5.53 7.07 -15.95
C LEU A 58 6.90 6.38 -15.98
N ASP A 59 6.94 5.10 -16.36
CA ASP A 59 8.18 4.33 -16.54
C ASP A 59 9.08 4.96 -17.60
N ALA A 60 8.51 5.29 -18.77
CA ALA A 60 9.28 5.89 -19.87
C ALA A 60 9.82 7.28 -19.53
N ARG A 61 9.17 7.99 -18.61
CA ARG A 61 9.58 9.32 -18.15
C ARG A 61 10.46 9.25 -16.89
N ARG A 62 10.79 8.03 -16.42
CA ARG A 62 11.57 7.72 -15.21
C ARG A 62 11.09 8.48 -13.98
N VAL A 63 9.79 8.71 -13.89
CA VAL A 63 9.16 9.42 -12.76
C VAL A 63 9.14 8.54 -11.51
N LEU A 64 9.17 7.21 -11.69
CA LEU A 64 9.29 6.24 -10.61
C LEU A 64 10.62 5.47 -10.79
N PRO A 65 11.61 5.65 -9.89
CA PRO A 65 12.77 4.77 -9.85
C PRO A 65 12.30 3.32 -9.67
N ALA A 66 12.90 2.36 -10.40
CA ALA A 66 12.57 0.94 -10.26
C ALA A 66 12.72 0.44 -8.80
N ASP A 67 13.55 1.14 -8.02
CA ASP A 67 13.81 0.88 -6.61
C ASP A 67 12.58 1.08 -5.72
N VAL A 68 11.64 1.96 -6.09
CA VAL A 68 10.42 2.22 -5.29
C VAL A 68 9.54 0.97 -5.21
N ARG A 69 9.45 0.21 -6.31
CA ARG A 69 8.70 -1.05 -6.32
C ARG A 69 9.34 -2.08 -5.39
N LEU A 70 10.67 -2.20 -5.42
CA LEU A 70 11.40 -3.12 -4.54
C LEU A 70 11.24 -2.73 -3.06
N GLN A 71 11.38 -1.44 -2.75
CA GLN A 71 11.18 -0.91 -1.39
C GLN A 71 9.76 -1.17 -0.89
N THR A 72 8.75 -1.03 -1.74
CA THR A 72 7.35 -1.32 -1.38
C THR A 72 7.16 -2.79 -1.01
N TRP A 73 7.70 -3.71 -1.83
CA TRP A 73 7.65 -5.15 -1.53
C TRP A 73 8.39 -5.51 -0.24
N LEU A 74 9.56 -4.92 -0.01
CA LEU A 74 10.30 -5.09 1.24
C LEU A 74 9.50 -4.61 2.44
N ALA A 75 8.85 -3.44 2.35
CA ALA A 75 8.02 -2.90 3.41
C ALA A 75 6.86 -3.85 3.78
N PHE A 76 6.18 -4.43 2.78
CA PHE A 76 5.16 -5.46 3.02
C PHE A 76 5.75 -6.73 3.66
N GLY A 77 6.93 -7.16 3.24
CA GLY A 77 7.64 -8.29 3.85
C GLY A 77 7.93 -8.03 5.34
N PHE A 78 8.46 -6.86 5.68
CA PHE A 78 8.70 -6.45 7.06
C PHE A 78 7.40 -6.39 7.88
N LEU A 79 6.32 -5.87 7.30
CA LEU A 79 5.02 -5.84 7.95
C LEU A 79 4.56 -7.26 8.36
N ILE A 80 4.70 -8.25 7.48
CA ILE A 80 4.37 -9.64 7.78
C ILE A 80 5.21 -10.17 8.93
N VAL A 81 6.53 -9.93 8.91
CA VAL A 81 7.42 -10.35 10.01
C VAL A 81 7.01 -9.73 11.34
N CYS A 82 6.68 -8.43 11.36
CA CYS A 82 6.19 -7.74 12.54
C CYS A 82 4.87 -8.32 13.06
N VAL A 83 3.92 -8.63 12.16
CA VAL A 83 2.64 -9.25 12.52
C VAL A 83 2.86 -10.62 13.16
N VAL A 84 3.70 -11.47 12.57
CA VAL A 84 4.02 -12.81 13.12
C VAL A 84 4.69 -12.68 14.49
N ASN A 85 5.60 -11.73 14.67
CA ASN A 85 6.24 -11.48 15.96
C ASN A 85 5.21 -11.03 17.02
N MET A 86 4.33 -10.08 16.66
CA MET A 86 3.26 -9.61 17.53
C MET A 86 2.33 -10.75 17.96
N VAL A 87 1.94 -11.65 17.05
CA VAL A 87 1.17 -12.86 17.38
C VAL A 87 1.89 -13.70 18.42
N GLY A 88 3.20 -13.96 18.22
CA GLY A 88 4.02 -14.74 19.14
C GLY A 88 4.12 -14.12 20.54
N LEU A 89 4.34 -12.81 20.63
CA LEU A 89 4.41 -12.07 21.89
C LEU A 89 3.06 -12.06 22.62
N LEU A 90 1.95 -11.81 21.90
CA LEU A 90 0.62 -11.84 22.48
C LEU A 90 0.24 -13.23 22.98
N LEU A 91 0.57 -14.28 22.20
CA LEU A 91 0.36 -15.66 22.62
C LEU A 91 1.18 -16.00 23.87
N ALA A 92 2.46 -15.66 23.91
CA ALA A 92 3.31 -15.87 25.09
C ALA A 92 2.77 -15.12 26.33
N LYS A 93 2.26 -13.90 26.13
CA LYS A 93 1.61 -13.10 27.18
C LYS A 93 0.36 -13.78 27.73
N THR A 94 -0.49 -14.34 26.86
CA THR A 94 -1.70 -15.08 27.28
C THR A 94 -1.35 -16.32 28.11
N LEU A 95 -0.30 -17.07 27.71
CA LEU A 95 0.15 -18.26 28.42
C LEU A 95 0.70 -17.92 29.81
N ARG A 96 1.52 -16.85 29.93
CA ARG A 96 2.03 -16.40 31.23
C ARG A 96 0.93 -15.90 32.17
N ARG A 97 -0.16 -15.34 31.63
CA ARG A 97 -1.31 -14.84 32.40
C ARG A 97 -2.46 -15.84 32.54
N ALA A 98 -2.27 -17.10 32.15
CA ALA A 98 -3.32 -18.11 32.17
C ALA A 98 -3.92 -18.32 33.57
N GLY A 99 -3.08 -18.27 34.63
CA GLY A 99 -3.54 -18.35 36.02
C GLY A 99 -4.47 -17.20 36.43
N GLU A 100 -4.11 -15.94 36.09
CA GLU A 100 -4.96 -14.76 36.34
C GLU A 100 -6.29 -14.85 35.59
N ILE A 101 -6.25 -15.33 34.34
CA ILE A 101 -7.43 -15.53 33.50
C ILE A 101 -8.34 -16.62 34.10
N GLY A 102 -7.76 -17.71 34.62
CA GLY A 102 -8.47 -18.77 35.32
C GLY A 102 -9.21 -18.27 36.55
N VAL A 103 -8.56 -17.46 37.39
CA VAL A 103 -9.18 -16.83 38.57
C VAL A 103 -10.32 -15.89 38.18
N ARG A 104 -10.13 -15.02 37.17
CA ARG A 104 -11.19 -14.12 36.67
C ARG A 104 -12.40 -14.89 36.14
N ARG A 105 -12.17 -16.01 35.45
CA ARG A 105 -13.25 -16.88 34.97
C ARG A 105 -13.98 -17.59 36.11
N ALA A 106 -13.28 -17.98 37.17
CA ALA A 106 -13.89 -18.55 38.37
C ALA A 106 -14.76 -17.51 39.12
N LEU A 107 -14.38 -16.23 39.06
CA LEU A 107 -15.15 -15.10 39.59
C LEU A 107 -16.31 -14.65 38.68
N GLY A 108 -16.54 -15.32 37.54
CA GLY A 108 -17.69 -15.07 36.66
C GLY A 108 -17.41 -14.26 35.39
N ALA A 109 -16.15 -13.92 35.09
CA ALA A 109 -15.82 -13.23 33.84
C ALA A 109 -16.15 -14.10 32.60
N THR A 110 -16.82 -13.51 31.62
CA THR A 110 -17.22 -14.23 30.40
C THR A 110 -16.05 -14.35 29.43
N ARG A 111 -16.12 -15.34 28.52
CA ARG A 111 -15.15 -15.47 27.41
C ARG A 111 -15.09 -14.20 26.54
N GLY A 112 -16.22 -13.50 26.41
CA GLY A 112 -16.33 -12.25 25.65
C GLY A 112 -15.55 -11.11 26.28
N ASP A 113 -15.50 -11.01 27.61
CA ASP A 113 -14.75 -9.95 28.30
C ASP A 113 -13.24 -10.09 28.07
N ILE A 114 -12.74 -11.33 28.12
CA ILE A 114 -11.34 -11.64 27.82
C ILE A 114 -11.03 -11.33 26.35
N PHE A 115 -11.90 -11.74 25.43
CA PHE A 115 -11.72 -11.47 24.00
C PHE A 115 -11.69 -9.96 23.71
N LYS A 116 -12.65 -9.19 24.24
CA LYS A 116 -12.70 -7.73 24.09
C LYS A 116 -11.44 -7.07 24.64
N GLN A 117 -10.95 -7.51 25.80
CA GLN A 117 -9.72 -6.97 26.38
C GLN A 117 -8.52 -7.14 25.44
N PHE A 118 -8.32 -8.34 24.87
CA PHE A 118 -7.21 -8.58 23.95
C PHE A 118 -7.35 -7.83 22.62
N VAL A 119 -8.56 -7.72 22.08
CA VAL A 119 -8.83 -6.96 20.86
C VAL A 119 -8.57 -5.46 21.06
N VAL A 120 -9.02 -4.90 22.19
CA VAL A 120 -8.76 -3.49 22.55
C VAL A 120 -7.26 -3.26 22.75
N GLU A 121 -6.56 -4.17 23.41
CA GLU A 121 -5.12 -4.06 23.63
C GLU A 121 -4.35 -4.10 22.28
N ALA A 122 -4.69 -5.03 21.40
CA ALA A 122 -4.11 -5.12 20.07
C ALA A 122 -4.42 -3.86 19.23
N GLY A 123 -5.67 -3.39 19.25
CA GLY A 123 -6.08 -2.17 18.54
C GLY A 123 -5.37 -0.92 19.05
N LEU A 124 -5.17 -0.78 20.37
CA LEU A 124 -4.42 0.33 20.97
C LEU A 124 -2.95 0.31 20.53
N LEU A 125 -2.31 -0.87 20.52
CA LEU A 125 -0.95 -1.04 19.99
C LEU A 125 -0.87 -0.67 18.50
N GLY A 126 -1.86 -1.07 17.71
CA GLY A 126 -1.98 -0.68 16.31
C GLY A 126 -2.10 0.83 16.11
N LEU A 127 -2.94 1.50 16.90
CA LEU A 127 -3.11 2.95 16.87
C LEU A 127 -1.82 3.69 17.24
N LEU A 128 -1.18 3.30 18.34
CA LEU A 128 0.09 3.91 18.77
C LEU A 128 1.18 3.69 17.72
N GLY A 129 1.27 2.49 17.15
CA GLY A 129 2.19 2.17 16.06
C GLY A 129 1.91 3.01 14.81
N ALA A 130 0.65 3.22 14.44
CA ALA A 130 0.26 4.06 13.31
C ALA A 130 0.67 5.53 13.51
N VAL A 131 0.38 6.10 14.69
CA VAL A 131 0.75 7.49 15.03
C VAL A 131 2.27 7.66 14.98
N LEU A 132 3.03 6.75 15.60
CA LEU A 132 4.50 6.79 15.55
C LEU A 132 5.03 6.61 14.13
N GLY A 133 4.46 5.69 13.36
CA GLY A 133 4.82 5.46 11.95
C GLY A 133 4.59 6.70 11.09
N LEU A 134 3.47 7.41 11.27
CA LEU A 134 3.18 8.66 10.58
C LEU A 134 4.15 9.77 10.96
N LEU A 135 4.54 9.88 12.24
CA LEU A 135 5.56 10.83 12.67
C LEU A 135 6.92 10.54 12.00
N PHE A 136 7.32 9.26 11.93
CA PHE A 136 8.54 8.86 11.21
C PHE A 136 8.45 9.12 9.70
N ALA A 137 7.29 8.85 9.09
CA ALA A 137 7.07 9.15 7.68
C ALA A 137 7.20 10.64 7.39
N ASN A 138 6.60 11.49 8.24
CA ASN A 138 6.72 12.95 8.12
C ASN A 138 8.16 13.43 8.33
N ALA A 139 8.89 12.86 9.29
CA ALA A 139 10.30 13.19 9.51
C ALA A 139 11.18 12.78 8.31
N GLY A 140 10.92 11.60 7.73
CA GLY A 140 11.60 11.14 6.51
C GLY A 140 11.30 12.04 5.32
N LEU A 141 10.05 12.45 5.16
CA LEU A 141 9.61 13.39 4.12
C LEU A 141 10.30 14.75 4.25
N TRP A 142 10.41 15.25 5.49
CA TRP A 142 11.12 16.48 5.80
C TRP A 142 12.60 16.40 5.40
N LEU A 143 13.26 15.27 5.66
CA LEU A 143 14.66 15.05 5.25
C LEU A 143 14.82 15.00 3.72
N VAL A 144 13.89 14.33 3.03
CA VAL A 144 13.89 14.24 1.56
C VAL A 144 13.68 15.61 0.92
N ARG A 145 12.85 16.47 1.52
CA ARG A 145 12.60 17.84 1.03
C ARG A 145 13.84 18.75 1.03
N HIS A 146 14.84 18.43 1.86
CA HIS A 146 16.11 19.16 1.89
C HIS A 146 17.13 18.64 0.88
N SER A 147 16.81 17.57 0.14
CA SER A 147 17.69 17.03 -0.90
C SER A 147 17.48 17.76 -2.25
N PRO A 148 18.50 17.91 -3.11
CA PRO A 148 18.44 18.68 -4.37
C PRO A 148 17.53 18.11 -5.48
N ASN A 149 16.65 17.17 -5.18
CA ASN A 149 15.86 16.44 -6.18
C ASN A 149 14.47 17.09 -6.35
N ASP A 150 14.06 17.32 -7.62
CA ASP A 150 12.75 17.90 -8.00
C ASP A 150 11.51 17.16 -7.46
N TYR A 151 11.69 15.94 -6.93
CA TYR A 151 10.65 15.15 -6.25
C TYR A 151 10.16 15.74 -4.92
N ALA A 152 10.94 16.65 -4.31
CA ALA A 152 10.66 17.23 -3.00
C ALA A 152 9.31 17.97 -2.90
N ARG A 153 8.79 18.51 -4.02
CA ARG A 153 7.54 19.31 -4.03
C ARG A 153 6.26 18.50 -4.15
N LEU A 154 6.31 17.27 -4.66
CA LEU A 154 5.11 16.43 -4.82
C LEU A 154 4.89 15.44 -3.67
N ALA A 155 5.88 15.28 -2.81
CA ALA A 155 5.82 14.36 -1.69
C ALA A 155 5.10 15.05 -0.51
N GLU A 156 3.77 14.99 -0.51
CA GLU A 156 2.88 15.44 0.56
C GLU A 156 2.08 14.26 1.11
N LEU A 157 1.85 14.28 2.43
CA LEU A 157 0.96 13.33 3.09
C LEU A 157 -0.48 13.72 2.76
N ASP A 158 -1.09 12.97 1.86
CA ASP A 158 -2.51 13.12 1.53
C ASP A 158 -3.41 12.41 2.57
N ALA A 159 -4.67 12.85 2.68
CA ALA A 159 -5.69 12.23 3.52
C ALA A 159 -5.91 10.76 3.18
N SER A 160 -5.76 10.40 1.89
CA SER A 160 -5.81 9.01 1.41
C SER A 160 -4.70 8.14 2.02
N MET A 161 -3.45 8.64 2.05
CA MET A 161 -2.31 7.96 2.67
C MET A 161 -2.49 7.80 4.18
N LEU A 162 -3.00 8.82 4.87
CA LEU A 162 -3.31 8.76 6.30
C LEU A 162 -4.33 7.67 6.60
N ALA A 163 -5.45 7.66 5.87
CA ALA A 163 -6.50 6.67 6.02
C ALA A 163 -6.01 5.24 5.73
N LEU A 164 -5.20 5.07 4.67
CA LEU A 164 -4.63 3.77 4.30
C LEU A 164 -3.62 3.28 5.34
N THR A 165 -2.77 4.16 5.87
CA THR A 165 -1.79 3.81 6.92
C THR A 165 -2.49 3.38 8.21
N LEU A 166 -3.47 4.17 8.65
CA LEU A 166 -4.26 3.86 9.83
C LEU A 166 -5.04 2.55 9.65
N GLY A 167 -5.69 2.39 8.50
CA GLY A 167 -6.45 1.19 8.15
C GLY A 167 -5.58 -0.07 8.14
N LEU A 168 -4.41 -0.02 7.50
CA LEU A 168 -3.47 -1.14 7.47
C LEU A 168 -2.93 -1.48 8.87
N ALA A 169 -2.57 -0.49 9.68
CA ALA A 169 -2.07 -0.72 11.03
C ALA A 169 -3.14 -1.35 11.94
N LEU A 170 -4.38 -0.88 11.86
CA LEU A 170 -5.52 -1.45 12.59
C LEU A 170 -5.81 -2.88 12.11
N LEU A 171 -5.89 -3.11 10.80
CA LEU A 171 -6.11 -4.45 10.26
C LEU A 171 -4.99 -5.42 10.66
N ALA A 172 -3.72 -5.02 10.53
CA ALA A 172 -2.58 -5.85 10.89
C ALA A 172 -2.58 -6.21 12.38
N SER A 173 -2.82 -5.23 13.26
CA SER A 173 -2.86 -5.45 14.72
C SER A 173 -4.06 -6.29 15.16
N LEU A 174 -5.24 -6.09 14.56
CA LEU A 174 -6.41 -6.91 14.82
C LEU A 174 -6.20 -8.36 14.35
N CYS A 175 -5.69 -8.56 13.13
CA CYS A 175 -5.32 -9.88 12.63
C CYS A 175 -4.31 -10.58 13.54
N ALA A 176 -3.32 -9.83 14.06
CA ALA A 176 -2.36 -10.35 15.01
C ALA A 176 -3.00 -10.74 16.37
N GLY A 177 -3.96 -9.95 16.85
CA GLY A 177 -4.64 -10.17 18.13
C GLY A 177 -5.74 -11.24 18.10
N LEU A 178 -6.32 -11.53 16.93
CA LEU A 178 -7.44 -12.46 16.76
C LEU A 178 -7.09 -13.89 17.19
N LEU A 179 -5.93 -14.41 16.75
CA LEU A 179 -5.52 -15.78 17.05
C LEU A 179 -5.22 -15.99 18.55
N PRO A 180 -4.44 -15.13 19.24
CA PRO A 180 -4.26 -15.18 20.69
C PRO A 180 -5.56 -14.98 21.47
N ALA A 181 -6.42 -14.04 21.06
CA ALA A 181 -7.69 -13.77 21.74
C ALA A 181 -8.63 -14.99 21.69
N TRP A 182 -8.69 -15.66 20.54
CA TRP A 182 -9.48 -16.88 20.39
C TRP A 182 -8.92 -18.03 21.23
N ARG A 183 -7.59 -18.22 21.22
CA ARG A 183 -6.92 -19.21 22.08
C ARG A 183 -7.15 -18.95 23.56
N ALA A 184 -7.04 -17.71 24.03
CA ALA A 184 -7.26 -17.33 25.42
C ALA A 184 -8.71 -17.60 25.88
N ALA A 185 -9.70 -17.37 25.01
CA ALA A 185 -11.10 -17.65 25.30
C ALA A 185 -11.40 -19.15 25.44
N LEU A 186 -10.63 -20.00 24.74
CA LEU A 186 -10.78 -21.46 24.74
C LEU A 186 -10.07 -22.15 25.91
N VAL A 187 -9.12 -21.49 26.59
CA VAL A 187 -8.43 -22.09 27.76
C VAL A 187 -9.46 -22.45 28.84
N THR A 188 -9.53 -23.75 29.14
CA THR A 188 -10.44 -24.32 30.13
C THR A 188 -9.84 -24.18 31.54
N PRO A 189 -10.57 -23.59 32.51
CA PRO A 189 -10.05 -23.31 33.86
C PRO A 189 -9.71 -24.58 34.67
N ALA A 190 -10.27 -25.74 34.31
CA ALA A 190 -10.21 -26.95 35.13
C ALA A 190 -8.86 -27.70 35.12
N VAL A 191 -7.99 -27.48 34.13
CA VAL A 191 -6.74 -28.27 33.99
C VAL A 191 -5.58 -27.68 34.80
N GLN A 192 -5.61 -26.38 35.13
CA GLN A 192 -4.47 -25.69 35.76
C GLN A 192 -4.47 -25.71 37.29
N LEU A 193 -5.60 -26.05 37.93
CA LEU A 193 -5.68 -26.19 39.40
C LEU A 193 -5.07 -27.49 39.94
N LYS A 194 -4.61 -28.39 39.06
CA LYS A 194 -3.97 -29.66 39.43
C LYS A 194 -2.44 -29.65 39.35
N VAL A 195 -1.86 -28.50 38.99
CA VAL A 195 -0.40 -28.33 38.79
C VAL A 195 0.22 -27.39 39.85
N GLN A 196 -0.58 -26.84 40.77
CA GLN A 196 -0.07 -26.20 41.99
C GLN A 196 -0.25 -27.14 43.18
#